data_AF-A0A5B0N1Y6-F1
#
_entry.id   AF-A0A5B0N1Y6-F1
#
_cell.length_a   1.000
_cell.length_b   1.000
_cell.length_c   1.000
_cell.angle_alpha   90.00
_cell.angle_beta   90.00
_cell.angle_gamma   90.00
#
_symmetry.space_group_name_H-M   'P 1'
#
loop_
_entity.id
_entity.type
_entity.pdbx_description
1 polymer ?
#
loop_
_entity_poly.entity_id
_entity_poly.type
_entity_poly.pdbx_seq_one_letter_code
_entity_poly.pdbx_strand_id
1 'polypeptide(L)'
;MWFPPQQQLPLAPPLALHPPTLACISDQMIHLFLVLQQDAHLAQVIDDHRVANFALAALQTCLTTLARLGPNNLITPQLQAAMEHAIEVGMAAHNQILLRQINELIRQSENRTAQRIRQSENRMAQLIRQSEERMAHRMAQRADRTTRLINRRTQAIENRLEAVERTTRHLSELIGSITPAMQTFVGRQQM
;
A
#
# COMPACT_ATOMS: atom_id res chain seq x y z
N MET A 1 6.63 -56.22 27.42
CA MET A 1 7.32 -55.04 28.01
C MET A 1 6.28 -53.95 28.17
N TRP A 2 5.94 -53.61 29.41
CA TRP A 2 5.02 -52.51 29.73
C TRP A 2 5.61 -51.19 29.20
N PHE A 3 4.88 -50.52 28.32
CA PHE A 3 5.10 -49.10 28.05
C PHE A 3 4.69 -48.33 29.33
N PRO A 4 5.51 -47.39 29.83
CA PRO A 4 5.03 -46.53 30.91
C PRO A 4 3.86 -45.68 30.39
N PRO A 5 2.86 -45.40 31.23
CA PRO A 5 1.75 -44.51 30.88
C PRO A 5 2.31 -43.15 30.47
N GLN A 6 1.68 -42.48 29.51
CA GLN A 6 2.02 -41.14 29.00
C GLN A 6 2.57 -40.24 30.11
N GLN A 7 3.89 -40.23 30.29
CA GLN A 7 4.53 -39.30 31.20
C GLN A 7 4.32 -37.94 30.57
N GLN A 8 3.51 -37.10 31.22
CA GLN A 8 3.40 -35.70 30.90
C GLN A 8 4.83 -35.14 30.85
N LEU A 9 5.34 -34.89 29.64
CA LEU A 9 6.66 -34.31 29.47
C LEU A 9 6.67 -32.96 30.19
N PRO A 10 7.70 -32.67 31.00
CA PRO A 10 7.81 -31.40 31.71
C PRO A 10 7.60 -30.22 30.76
N LEU A 11 6.76 -29.25 31.16
CA LEU A 11 6.55 -28.02 30.38
C LEU A 11 7.83 -27.17 30.27
N ALA A 12 8.80 -27.40 31.16
CA ALA A 12 10.07 -26.70 31.24
C ALA A 12 11.19 -27.70 31.54
N PRO A 13 12.43 -27.46 31.07
CA PRO A 13 13.58 -28.26 31.45
C PRO A 13 13.75 -28.28 32.98
N PRO A 14 14.20 -29.40 33.56
CA PRO A 14 14.54 -29.44 34.98
C PRO A 14 15.55 -28.33 35.27
N LEU A 15 15.17 -27.40 36.17
CA LEU A 15 15.99 -26.27 36.59
C LEU A 15 17.37 -26.80 37.01
N ALA A 16 18.43 -26.18 36.50
CA ALA A 16 19.80 -26.50 36.89
C ALA A 16 19.95 -26.34 38.42
N LEU A 17 19.84 -27.45 39.15
CA LEU A 17 20.04 -27.46 40.59
C LEU A 17 21.52 -27.22 40.86
N HIS A 18 21.82 -26.24 41.72
CA HIS A 18 23.14 -26.14 42.33
C HIS A 18 23.32 -27.33 43.31
N PRO A 19 24.29 -28.24 43.11
CA PRO A 19 25.40 -28.23 42.15
C PRO A 19 25.10 -28.95 40.81
N PRO A 20 25.58 -28.43 39.66
CA PRO A 20 25.46 -29.10 38.37
C PRO A 20 26.23 -30.43 38.41
N THR A 21 25.51 -31.53 38.25
CA THR A 21 26.03 -32.89 38.33
C THR A 21 25.87 -33.59 36.99
N LEU A 22 26.69 -34.61 36.72
CA LEU A 22 26.59 -35.44 35.51
C LEU A 22 25.21 -36.09 35.35
N ALA A 23 24.53 -36.36 36.48
CA ALA A 23 23.16 -36.84 36.52
C ALA A 23 22.14 -35.81 35.96
N CYS A 24 22.35 -34.52 36.22
CA CYS A 24 21.49 -33.45 35.69
C CYS A 24 21.65 -33.29 34.17
N ILE A 25 22.87 -33.45 33.66
CA ILE A 25 23.14 -33.46 32.21
C ILE A 25 22.49 -34.67 31.54
N SER A 26 22.65 -35.86 32.11
CA SER A 26 22.02 -37.05 31.55
C SER A 26 20.49 -36.93 31.53
N ASP A 27 19.90 -36.36 32.57
CA ASP A 27 18.44 -36.16 32.67
C ASP A 27 17.95 -35.13 31.63
N GLN A 28 18.64 -34.00 31.48
CA GLN A 28 18.35 -32.99 30.45
C GLN A 28 18.53 -33.54 29.02
N MET A 29 19.53 -34.38 28.77
CA MET A 29 19.77 -35.02 27.47
C MET A 29 18.74 -36.11 27.17
N ILE A 30 18.29 -36.88 28.18
CA ILE A 30 17.20 -37.85 28.04
C ILE A 30 15.90 -37.10 27.68
N HIS A 31 15.61 -35.97 28.34
CA HIS A 31 14.45 -35.15 28.00
C HIS A 31 14.54 -34.53 26.60
N LEU A 32 15.71 -34.03 26.19
CA LEU A 32 15.94 -33.56 24.82
C LEU A 32 15.72 -34.69 23.79
N PHE A 33 16.24 -35.89 24.06
CA PHE A 33 16.06 -37.05 23.20
C PHE A 33 14.59 -37.49 23.10
N LEU A 34 13.84 -37.46 24.21
CA LEU A 34 12.41 -37.76 24.22
C LEU A 34 11.59 -36.72 23.43
N VAL A 35 11.93 -35.44 23.52
CA VAL A 35 11.30 -34.37 22.72
C VAL A 35 11.60 -34.57 21.23
N LEU A 36 12.84 -34.91 20.86
CA LEU A 36 13.23 -35.20 19.47
C LEU A 36 12.63 -36.51 18.94
N GLN A 37 12.44 -37.53 19.78
CA GLN A 37 11.79 -38.80 19.41
C GLN A 37 10.28 -38.62 19.19
N GLN A 38 9.64 -37.69 19.91
CA GLN A 38 8.23 -37.36 19.70
C GLN A 38 7.98 -36.77 18.29
N ASP A 39 8.96 -36.04 17.76
CA ASP A 39 8.98 -35.49 16.38
C ASP A 39 8.99 -36.61 15.32
N ALA A 40 9.71 -37.71 15.59
CA ALA A 40 9.85 -38.83 14.66
C ALA A 40 8.60 -39.72 14.56
N HIS A 41 7.70 -39.68 15.56
CA HIS A 41 6.58 -40.62 15.68
C HIS A 41 5.18 -39.97 15.76
N LEU A 42 5.06 -38.64 15.94
CA LEU A 42 3.77 -37.95 15.99
C LEU A 42 3.74 -36.76 15.02
N ALA A 43 2.69 -36.70 14.20
CA ALA A 43 2.40 -35.66 13.20
C ALA A 43 2.06 -34.26 13.79
N GLN A 44 2.68 -33.86 14.90
CA GLN A 44 2.54 -32.54 15.50
C GLN A 44 3.88 -31.81 15.43
N VAL A 45 3.89 -30.71 14.68
CA VAL A 45 5.02 -29.77 14.59
C VAL A 45 5.37 -29.29 16.00
N ILE A 46 6.53 -29.70 16.50
CA ILE A 46 7.05 -29.20 17.76
C ILE A 46 7.41 -27.72 17.57
N ASP A 47 7.07 -26.89 18.56
CA ASP A 47 7.51 -25.50 18.63
C ASP A 47 9.04 -25.46 18.75
N ASP A 48 9.73 -25.01 17.71
CA ASP A 48 11.20 -24.89 17.63
C ASP A 48 11.80 -24.22 18.88
N HIS A 49 11.04 -23.33 19.53
CA HIS A 49 11.44 -22.69 20.78
C HIS A 49 11.59 -23.67 21.95
N ARG A 50 10.77 -24.73 22.02
CA ARG A 50 10.87 -25.74 23.08
C ARG A 50 12.15 -26.55 22.93
N VAL A 51 12.43 -27.07 21.74
CA VAL A 51 13.65 -27.83 21.46
C VAL A 51 14.90 -26.98 21.73
N ALA A 52 14.90 -25.73 21.28
CA ALA A 52 15.98 -24.79 21.53
C ALA A 52 16.21 -24.54 23.03
N ASN A 53 15.15 -24.38 23.82
CA ASN A 53 15.25 -24.17 25.27
C ASN A 53 15.83 -25.38 26.02
N PHE A 54 15.42 -26.60 25.67
CA PHE A 54 15.99 -27.82 26.26
C PHE A 54 17.46 -28.01 25.86
N ALA A 55 17.81 -27.77 24.60
CA ALA A 55 19.19 -27.85 24.12
C ALA A 55 20.10 -26.80 24.80
N LEU A 56 19.60 -25.58 24.97
CA LEU A 56 20.32 -24.49 25.61
C LEU A 56 20.53 -24.75 27.11
N ALA A 57 19.53 -25.30 27.82
CA ALA A 57 19.66 -25.72 29.21
C ALA A 57 20.71 -26.84 29.39
N ALA A 58 20.72 -27.83 28.51
CA ALA A 58 21.73 -28.89 28.49
C ALA A 58 23.14 -28.33 28.23
N LEU A 59 23.29 -27.44 27.24
CA LEU A 59 24.58 -26.79 26.93
C LEU A 59 25.10 -25.94 28.10
N GLN A 60 24.24 -25.14 28.74
CA GLN A 60 24.62 -24.34 29.90
C GLN A 60 25.07 -25.21 31.07
N THR A 61 24.37 -26.32 31.32
CA THR A 61 24.73 -27.27 32.39
C THR A 61 26.06 -27.97 32.08
N CYS A 62 26.29 -28.38 30.83
CA CYS A 62 27.56 -28.93 30.37
C CYS A 62 28.73 -27.94 30.55
N LEU A 63 28.57 -26.70 30.09
CA LEU A 63 29.59 -25.66 30.20
C LEU A 63 29.93 -25.34 31.67
N THR A 64 28.93 -25.28 32.54
CA THR A 64 29.13 -25.03 33.99
C THR A 64 29.77 -26.22 34.71
N THR A 65 29.47 -27.46 34.33
CA THR A 65 30.22 -28.63 34.83
C THR A 65 31.67 -28.66 34.35
N LEU A 66 31.92 -28.33 33.08
CA LEU A 66 33.26 -28.30 32.50
C LEU A 66 34.12 -27.20 33.15
N ALA A 67 33.55 -26.02 33.40
CA ALA A 67 34.23 -24.93 34.11
C ALA A 67 34.62 -25.31 35.55
N ARG A 68 33.89 -26.21 36.20
CA ARG A 68 34.19 -26.70 37.56
C ARG A 68 35.27 -27.79 37.60
N LEU A 69 35.48 -28.52 36.51
CA LEU A 69 36.45 -29.62 36.43
C LEU A 69 37.91 -29.16 36.18
N GLY A 70 38.14 -27.84 36.11
CA GLY A 70 39.47 -27.25 35.97
C GLY A 70 40.00 -27.26 34.52
N PRO A 71 40.74 -26.22 34.10
CA PRO A 71 41.11 -26.00 32.69
C PRO A 71 42.14 -26.98 32.11
N ASN A 72 42.82 -27.77 32.95
CA ASN A 72 44.06 -28.44 32.52
C ASN A 72 43.89 -29.87 31.98
N ASN A 73 42.72 -30.51 32.12
CA ASN A 73 42.57 -31.93 31.74
C ASN A 73 41.45 -32.23 30.71
N LEU A 74 40.70 -31.23 30.21
CA LEU A 74 39.51 -31.49 29.36
C LEU A 74 39.38 -30.65 28.08
N ILE A 75 40.22 -29.62 27.87
CA ILE A 75 40.27 -28.92 26.57
C ILE A 75 41.28 -29.65 25.69
N THR A 76 40.90 -30.82 25.18
CA THR A 76 41.59 -31.38 24.02
C THR A 76 41.44 -30.36 22.88
N PRO A 77 42.48 -30.09 22.08
CA PRO A 77 42.40 -29.15 20.94
C PRO A 77 41.26 -29.49 19.96
N GLN A 78 40.82 -30.74 19.96
CA GLN A 78 39.65 -31.24 19.22
C GLN A 78 38.32 -30.65 19.71
N LEU A 79 38.12 -30.46 21.02
CA LEU A 79 36.90 -29.86 21.57
C LEU A 79 36.83 -28.37 21.26
N GLN A 80 37.96 -27.66 21.36
CA GLN A 80 38.04 -26.25 20.98
C GLN A 80 37.74 -26.06 19.48
N ALA A 81 38.36 -26.86 18.61
CA ALA A 81 38.08 -26.83 17.18
C ALA A 81 36.62 -27.18 16.85
N ALA A 82 36.03 -28.15 17.55
CA ALA A 82 34.62 -28.50 17.38
C ALA A 82 33.68 -27.36 17.81
N MET A 83 34.00 -26.66 18.90
CA MET A 83 33.22 -25.50 19.36
C MET A 83 33.34 -24.31 18.40
N GLU A 84 34.55 -23.98 17.94
CA GLU A 84 34.76 -22.90 16.96
C GLU A 84 34.01 -23.17 15.65
N HIS A 85 34.08 -24.41 15.15
CA HIS A 85 33.35 -24.83 13.96
C HIS A 85 31.83 -24.79 14.15
N ALA A 86 31.32 -25.25 15.30
CA ALA A 86 29.89 -25.19 15.60
C ALA A 86 29.36 -23.75 15.69
N ILE A 87 30.16 -22.84 16.27
CA ILE A 87 29.82 -21.41 16.33
C ILE A 87 29.83 -20.80 14.93
N GLU A 88 30.84 -21.09 14.11
CA GLU A 88 30.92 -20.60 12.72
C GLU A 88 29.72 -21.06 11.88
N VAL A 89 29.39 -22.35 11.94
CA VAL A 89 28.24 -22.92 11.23
C VAL A 89 26.92 -22.34 11.76
N GLY A 90 26.79 -22.19 13.08
CA GLY A 90 25.60 -21.60 13.71
C GLY A 90 25.39 -20.13 13.32
N MET A 91 26.46 -19.33 13.34
CA MET A 91 26.41 -17.93 12.91
C MET A 91 26.11 -17.81 11.42
N ALA A 92 26.71 -18.64 10.58
CA ALA A 92 26.44 -18.65 9.14
C ALA A 92 24.97 -19.00 8.84
N ALA A 93 24.42 -20.02 9.51
CA ALA A 93 23.02 -20.41 9.38
C ALA A 93 22.09 -19.29 9.85
N HIS A 94 22.38 -18.67 11.00
CA HIS A 94 21.58 -17.56 11.52
C HIS A 94 21.60 -16.35 10.59
N ASN A 95 22.77 -15.96 10.06
CA ASN A 95 22.90 -14.87 9.10
C ASN A 95 22.10 -15.14 7.83
N GLN A 96 22.09 -16.38 7.32
CA GLN A 96 21.27 -16.74 6.16
C GLN A 96 19.76 -16.61 6.44
N ILE A 97 19.31 -17.00 7.64
CA ILE A 97 17.90 -16.85 8.04
C ILE A 97 17.52 -15.36 8.13
N LEU A 98 18.35 -14.54 8.78
CA LEU A 98 18.12 -13.10 8.89
C LEU A 98 18.04 -12.43 7.53
N LEU A 99 18.95 -12.77 6.60
CA LEU A 99 18.93 -12.22 5.24
C LEU A 99 17.64 -12.60 4.50
N ARG A 100 17.15 -13.83 4.65
CA ARG A 100 15.87 -14.24 4.05
C ARG A 100 14.69 -13.47 4.64
N GLN A 101 14.66 -13.30 5.96
CA GLN A 101 13.61 -12.54 6.63
C GLN A 101 13.60 -11.07 6.19
N ILE A 102 14.78 -10.43 6.13
CA ILE A 102 14.92 -9.06 5.65
C ILE A 102 14.42 -8.93 4.21
N ASN A 103 14.83 -9.83 3.31
CA ASN A 103 14.40 -9.80 1.93
C ASN A 103 12.88 -9.97 1.78
N GLU A 104 12.25 -10.83 2.58
CA GLU A 104 10.80 -10.98 2.54
C GLU A 104 10.07 -9.75 3.08
N LEU A 105 10.59 -9.12 4.14
CA LEU A 105 10.03 -7.87 4.67
C LEU A 105 10.14 -6.73 3.64
N ILE A 106 11.28 -6.62 2.95
CA ILE A 106 11.47 -5.65 1.86
C ILE A 106 10.45 -5.91 0.75
N ARG A 107 10.35 -7.16 0.27
CA ARG A 107 9.42 -7.54 -0.79
C ARG A 107 7.96 -7.24 -0.42
N GLN A 108 7.57 -7.52 0.82
CA GLN A 108 6.22 -7.20 1.31
C GLN A 108 5.97 -5.69 1.38
N SER A 109 6.96 -4.93 1.85
CA SER A 109 6.91 -3.46 1.91
C SER A 109 6.78 -2.84 0.52
N GLU A 110 7.56 -3.32 -0.45
CA GLU A 110 7.52 -2.88 -1.85
C GLU A 110 6.15 -3.18 -2.46
N ASN A 111 5.62 -4.39 -2.28
CA ASN A 111 4.30 -4.78 -2.78
C ASN A 111 3.19 -3.89 -2.20
N ARG A 112 3.21 -3.64 -0.88
CA ARG A 112 2.25 -2.74 -0.23
C ARG A 112 2.34 -1.33 -0.78
N THR A 113 3.56 -0.82 -0.95
CA THR A 113 3.80 0.53 -1.47
C THR A 113 3.33 0.65 -2.91
N ALA A 114 3.68 -0.31 -3.77
CA ALA A 114 3.22 -0.37 -5.16
C ALA A 114 1.69 -0.43 -5.27
N GLN A 115 1.03 -1.21 -4.40
CA GLN A 115 -0.43 -1.27 -4.35
C GLN A 115 -1.05 0.07 -3.96
N ARG A 116 -0.49 0.75 -2.95
CA ARG A 116 -0.97 2.09 -2.53
C ARG A 116 -0.78 3.13 -3.62
N ILE A 117 0.34 3.09 -4.35
CA ILE A 117 0.61 3.98 -5.49
C ILE A 117 -0.47 3.76 -6.56
N ARG A 118 -0.69 2.52 -7.02
CA ARG A 118 -1.71 2.22 -8.04
C ARG A 118 -3.12 2.66 -7.62
N GLN A 119 -3.47 2.44 -6.35
CA GLN A 119 -4.77 2.89 -5.83
C GLN A 119 -4.89 4.42 -5.84
N SER A 120 -3.81 5.13 -5.48
CA SER A 120 -3.77 6.59 -5.51
C SER A 120 -3.90 7.13 -6.94
N GLU A 121 -3.14 6.56 -7.88
CA GLU A 121 -3.18 6.91 -9.30
C GLU A 121 -4.59 6.73 -9.89
N ASN A 122 -5.23 5.58 -9.60
CA ASN A 122 -6.59 5.32 -10.05
C ASN A 122 -7.61 6.33 -9.50
N ARG A 123 -7.48 6.69 -8.21
CA ARG A 123 -8.34 7.72 -7.59
C ARG A 123 -8.11 9.09 -8.23
N MET A 124 -6.86 9.49 -8.45
CA MET A 124 -6.54 10.75 -9.11
C MET A 124 -7.10 10.79 -10.55
N ALA A 125 -6.91 9.73 -11.33
CA ALA A 125 -7.44 9.64 -12.68
C ALA A 125 -8.97 9.71 -12.71
N GLN A 126 -9.66 9.16 -11.71
CA GLN A 126 -11.11 9.28 -11.59
C GLN A 126 -11.54 10.71 -11.24
N LEU A 127 -10.85 11.37 -10.31
CA LEU A 127 -11.13 12.77 -9.95
C LEU A 127 -10.89 13.72 -11.12
N ILE A 128 -9.84 13.51 -11.89
CA ILE A 128 -9.54 14.30 -13.10
C ILE A 128 -10.69 14.15 -14.10
N ARG A 129 -11.08 12.91 -14.45
CA ARG A 129 -12.18 12.65 -15.39
C ARG A 129 -13.49 13.32 -14.95
N GLN A 130 -13.86 13.18 -13.67
CA GLN A 130 -15.06 13.85 -13.14
C GLN A 130 -14.97 15.37 -13.20
N SER A 131 -13.78 15.94 -12.96
CA SER A 131 -13.55 17.38 -13.07
C SER A 131 -13.71 17.87 -14.52
N GLU A 132 -13.12 17.14 -15.46
CA GLU A 132 -13.21 17.42 -16.90
C GLU A 132 -14.66 17.35 -17.40
N GLU A 133 -15.41 16.31 -17.03
CA GLU A 133 -16.82 16.16 -17.38
C GLU A 133 -17.67 17.33 -16.83
N ARG A 134 -17.47 17.71 -15.57
CA ARG A 134 -18.16 18.86 -14.95
C ARG A 134 -17.79 20.18 -15.65
N MET A 135 -16.53 20.33 -16.06
CA MET A 135 -16.07 21.51 -16.78
C MET A 135 -16.70 21.59 -18.17
N ALA A 136 -16.66 20.49 -18.93
CA ALA A 136 -17.27 20.38 -20.24
C ALA A 136 -18.77 20.70 -20.19
N HIS A 137 -19.49 20.16 -19.20
CA HIS A 137 -20.91 20.44 -19.02
C HIS A 137 -21.18 21.94 -18.73
N ARG A 138 -20.40 22.56 -17.84
CA ARG A 138 -20.53 24.00 -17.56
C ARG A 138 -20.21 24.87 -18.77
N MET A 139 -19.21 24.48 -19.57
CA MET A 139 -18.89 25.18 -20.81
C MET A 139 -20.01 25.06 -21.84
N ALA A 140 -20.56 23.87 -22.03
CA ALA A 140 -21.69 23.63 -22.94
C ALA A 140 -22.92 24.47 -22.53
N GLN A 141 -23.27 24.49 -21.24
CA GLN A 141 -24.36 25.31 -20.74
C GLN A 141 -24.12 26.82 -20.94
N ARG A 142 -22.89 27.29 -20.73
CA ARG A 142 -22.54 28.70 -20.98
C ARG A 142 -22.62 29.04 -22.47
N ALA A 143 -22.11 28.16 -23.34
CA ALA A 143 -22.19 28.34 -24.77
C ALA A 143 -23.65 28.43 -25.25
N ASP A 144 -24.51 27.52 -24.81
CA ASP A 144 -25.95 27.54 -25.14
C ASP A 144 -26.64 28.83 -24.67
N ARG A 145 -26.37 29.28 -23.43
CA ARG A 145 -26.89 30.57 -22.94
C ARG A 145 -26.43 31.75 -23.80
N THR A 146 -25.15 31.77 -24.19
CA THR A 146 -24.60 32.82 -25.05
C THR A 146 -25.25 32.80 -26.43
N THR A 147 -25.40 31.63 -27.06
CA THR A 147 -26.08 31.48 -28.35
C THR A 147 -27.52 31.98 -28.29
N ARG A 148 -28.27 31.62 -27.25
CA ARG A 148 -29.65 32.10 -27.07
C ARG A 148 -29.71 33.62 -26.90
N LEU A 149 -28.77 34.21 -26.18
CA LEU A 149 -28.69 35.67 -26.00
C LEU A 149 -28.37 36.36 -27.33
N ILE A 150 -27.41 35.85 -28.09
CA ILE A 150 -27.06 36.35 -29.43
C ILE A 150 -28.29 36.30 -30.32
N ASN A 151 -28.96 35.15 -30.43
CA ASN A 151 -30.15 35.00 -31.28
C ASN A 151 -31.26 36.00 -30.92
N ARG A 152 -31.52 36.21 -29.61
CA ARG A 152 -32.50 37.21 -29.16
C ARG A 152 -32.10 38.64 -29.56
N ARG A 153 -30.80 38.97 -29.47
CA ARG A 153 -30.30 40.29 -29.87
C ARG A 153 -30.35 40.47 -31.38
N THR A 154 -30.00 39.45 -32.16
CA THR A 154 -30.12 39.46 -33.62
C THR A 154 -31.56 39.72 -34.05
N GLN A 155 -32.51 38.98 -33.50
CA GLN A 155 -33.94 39.20 -33.80
C GLN A 155 -34.41 40.60 -33.44
N ALA A 156 -33.96 41.14 -32.29
CA ALA A 156 -34.31 42.50 -31.89
C ALA A 156 -33.73 43.56 -32.85
N ILE A 157 -32.54 43.33 -33.39
CA ILE A 157 -31.91 44.20 -34.39
C ILE A 157 -32.68 44.11 -35.71
N GLU A 158 -33.01 42.91 -36.18
CA GLU A 158 -33.81 42.70 -37.41
C GLU A 158 -35.15 43.43 -37.32
N ASN A 159 -35.89 43.26 -36.22
CA ASN A 159 -37.17 43.95 -36.03
C ASN A 159 -37.03 45.49 -36.06
N ARG A 160 -35.92 46.02 -35.50
CA ARG A 160 -35.62 47.46 -35.54
C ARG A 160 -35.27 47.93 -36.94
N LEU A 161 -34.50 47.13 -37.69
CA LEU A 161 -34.14 47.44 -39.08
C LEU A 161 -35.40 47.52 -39.95
N GLU A 162 -36.31 46.54 -39.83
CA GLU A 162 -37.58 46.58 -40.55
C GLU A 162 -38.42 47.82 -40.23
N ALA A 163 -38.45 48.25 -38.95
CA ALA A 163 -39.16 49.46 -38.56
C ALA A 163 -38.54 50.72 -39.18
N VAL A 164 -37.21 50.80 -39.23
CA VAL A 164 -36.49 51.88 -39.91
C VAL A 164 -36.81 51.86 -41.41
N GLU A 165 -36.75 50.72 -42.07
CA GLU A 165 -37.08 50.60 -43.49
C GLU A 165 -38.51 51.02 -43.82
N ARG A 166 -39.48 50.66 -42.98
CA ARG A 166 -40.88 51.14 -43.13
C ARG A 166 -40.96 52.66 -43.01
N THR A 167 -40.24 53.25 -42.05
CA THR A 167 -40.21 54.70 -41.84
C THR A 167 -39.58 55.42 -43.03
N THR A 168 -38.46 54.91 -43.54
CA THR A 168 -37.78 55.46 -44.72
C THR A 168 -38.69 55.40 -45.95
N ARG A 169 -39.37 54.26 -46.19
CA ARG A 169 -40.35 54.15 -47.28
C ARG A 169 -41.46 55.19 -47.17
N HIS A 170 -42.05 55.34 -45.99
CA HIS A 170 -43.10 56.33 -45.77
C HIS A 170 -42.62 57.77 -46.01
N LEU A 171 -41.40 58.10 -45.57
CA LEU A 171 -40.79 59.41 -45.85
C LEU A 171 -40.55 59.62 -47.35
N SER A 172 -40.08 58.61 -48.08
CA SER A 172 -39.90 58.69 -49.54
C SER A 172 -41.24 58.91 -50.26
N GLU A 173 -42.30 58.23 -49.85
CA GLU A 173 -43.65 58.42 -50.38
C GLU A 173 -44.18 59.84 -50.12
N LEU A 174 -44.03 60.33 -48.88
CA LEU A 174 -44.39 61.70 -48.51
C LEU A 174 -43.65 62.74 -49.37
N ILE A 175 -42.33 62.61 -49.49
CA ILE A 175 -41.52 63.52 -50.34
C ILE A 175 -41.99 63.45 -51.79
N GLY A 176 -42.24 62.24 -52.31
CA GLY A 176 -42.76 62.04 -53.67
C GLY A 176 -44.12 62.70 -53.90
N SER A 177 -44.98 62.76 -52.88
CA SER A 177 -46.27 63.45 -52.96
C SER A 177 -46.17 64.98 -52.83
N ILE A 178 -45.29 65.48 -51.95
CA ILE A 178 -45.15 66.93 -51.66
C ILE A 178 -44.41 67.65 -52.78
N THR A 179 -43.38 67.03 -53.37
CA THR A 179 -42.55 67.63 -54.42
C THR A 179 -43.37 68.21 -55.59
N PRO A 180 -44.28 67.45 -56.24
CA PRO A 180 -45.11 67.98 -57.32
C PRO A 180 -46.15 69.02 -56.83
N ALA A 181 -46.68 68.87 -55.61
CA ALA A 181 -47.60 69.85 -55.02
C ALA A 181 -46.91 71.22 -54.85
N MET A 182 -45.67 71.23 -54.36
CA MET A 182 -44.86 72.44 -54.25
C MET A 182 -44.51 73.04 -55.63
N GLN A 183 -44.10 72.22 -56.60
CA GLN A 183 -43.83 72.70 -57.96
C GLN A 183 -45.05 73.38 -58.58
N THR A 184 -46.25 72.82 -58.35
CA THR A 184 -47.52 73.41 -58.81
C THR A 184 -47.81 74.74 -58.12
N PHE A 185 -47.58 74.84 -56.81
CA PHE A 185 -47.78 76.06 -56.04
C PHE A 185 -46.83 77.18 -56.47
N VAL A 186 -45.53 76.88 -56.61
CA VAL A 186 -44.51 77.86 -57.04
C VAL A 186 -44.76 78.31 -58.48
N GLY A 187 -45.11 77.38 -59.39
CA GLY A 187 -45.45 77.73 -60.77
C GLY A 187 -46.67 78.65 -60.89
N ARG A 188 -47.64 78.55 -59.97
CA ARG A 188 -48.79 79.47 -59.92
C ARG A 188 -48.47 80.86 -59.37
N GLN A 189 -47.36 81.05 -58.64
CA GLN A 189 -46.94 82.37 -58.15
C GLN A 189 -46.06 83.15 -59.15
N GLN A 190 -45.59 82.50 -60.22
CA GLN A 190 -44.74 83.10 -61.26
C GLN A 190 -45.51 83.52 -62.53
N MET A 191 -46.83 83.28 -62.58
CA MET A 191 -47.75 83.83 -63.59
C MET A 191 -48.59 84.95 -62.98
#